data_AF-A0A4V1SBL1-F1
#
_entry.id   AF-A0A4V1SBL1-F1
#
_cell.length_a   1.000
_cell.length_b   1.000
_cell.length_c   1.000
_cell.angle_alpha   90.00
_cell.angle_beta   90.00
_cell.angle_gamma   90.00
#
_symmetry.space_group_name_H-M   'P 1'
#
loop_
_entity.id
_entity.type
_entity.pdbx_description
1 polymer ?
#
loop_
_entity_poly.entity_id
_entity_poly.type
_entity_poly.pdbx_seq_one_letter_code
_entity_poly.pdbx_strand_id
1 'polypeptide(L)'
;MISRVITWSLKNRFLTLCAVLALTALGIHSVFTTPVDAIPDLTENQVLVYADWEGRSPQEVEDQVTYPLSTGLQGLAGVKDIR
;
A
#
# COMPACT_ATOMS: atom_id res chain seq x y z
N MET A 1 -25.97 25.64 14.80
CA MET A 1 -25.30 24.34 15.06
C MET A 1 -23.91 24.53 15.66
N ILE A 2 -23.01 25.30 15.02
CA ILE A 2 -21.67 25.61 15.53
C ILE A 2 -21.71 26.19 16.95
N SER A 3 -22.56 27.18 17.20
CA SER A 3 -22.71 27.80 18.53
C SER A 3 -23.07 26.77 19.61
N ARG A 4 -23.86 25.75 19.27
CA ARG A 4 -24.25 24.68 20.21
C ARG A 4 -23.05 23.81 20.61
N VAL A 5 -22.16 23.51 19.65
CA VAL A 5 -20.91 22.79 19.92
C VAL A 5 -20.00 23.63 20.80
N ILE A 6 -19.82 24.92 20.46
CA ILE A 6 -18.98 25.85 21.26
C ILE A 6 -19.50 25.95 22.70
N THR A 7 -20.80 26.22 22.88
CA THR A 7 -21.39 26.33 24.22
C THR A 7 -21.28 25.03 25.01
N TRP A 8 -21.44 23.87 24.36
CA TRP A 8 -21.27 22.58 25.01
C TRP A 8 -19.80 22.33 25.41
N SER A 9 -18.84 22.66 24.55
CA SER A 9 -17.40 22.54 24.84
C SER A 9 -16.96 23.45 25.98
N LEU A 10 -17.50 24.68 26.05
CA LEU A 10 -17.25 25.63 27.13
C LEU A 10 -17.85 25.15 28.46
N LYS A 11 -19.08 24.63 28.43
CA LYS A 11 -19.75 24.09 29.63
C LYS A 11 -19.02 22.85 30.18
N ASN A 12 -18.46 22.03 29.30
CA ASN A 12 -17.73 20.81 29.66
C ASN A 12 -16.21 20.98 29.55
N ARG A 13 -15.67 22.13 29.99
CA ARG A 13 -14.25 22.50 29.84
C ARG A 13 -13.26 21.40 30.25
N PHE A 14 -13.56 20.65 31.32
CA PHE A 14 -12.71 19.57 31.79
C PHE A 14 -12.64 18.42 30.78
N LEU A 15 -13.79 17.94 30.29
CA LEU A 15 -13.85 16.90 29.26
C LEU A 15 -13.18 17.35 27.96
N THR A 16 -13.40 18.61 27.56
CA THR A 16 -12.76 19.20 26.39
C THR A 16 -11.23 19.19 26.53
N LEU A 17 -10.69 19.59 27.69
CA LEU A 17 -9.25 19.57 27.95
C LEU A 17 -8.68 18.14 27.98
N CYS A 18 -9.38 17.20 28.62
CA CYS A 18 -8.97 15.79 28.61
C CYS A 18 -8.94 15.22 27.18
N ALA A 19 -9.95 15.53 26.36
CA ALA A 19 -10.00 15.10 24.96
C ALA A 19 -8.84 15.68 24.15
N VAL A 20 -8.52 16.97 24.33
CA VAL A 20 -7.36 17.61 23.69
C VAL A 20 -6.05 16.94 24.13
N LEU A 21 -5.86 16.69 25.43
CA LEU A 21 -4.66 16.02 25.93
C LEU A 21 -4.51 14.60 25.36
N ALA A 22 -5.61 13.84 25.33
CA ALA A 22 -5.61 12.49 24.76
C ALA A 22 -5.27 12.52 23.26
N LEU A 23 -5.88 13.42 22.48
CA LEU A 23 -5.59 13.59 21.06
C LEU A 23 -4.13 14.01 20.82
N THR A 24 -3.59 14.92 21.63
CA THR A 24 -2.19 15.33 21.54
C THR A 24 -1.26 14.17 21.86
N ALA A 25 -1.52 13.38 22.90
CA ALA A 25 -0.71 12.22 23.25
C ALA A 25 -0.73 11.15 22.13
N LEU A 26 -1.91 10.88 21.56
CA LEU A 26 -2.05 9.99 20.40
C LEU A 26 -1.34 10.52 19.16
N GLY A 27 -1.40 11.84 18.92
CA GLY A 27 -0.68 12.50 17.85
C GLY A 27 0.83 12.37 18.00
N ILE A 28 1.36 12.63 19.20
CA ILE A 28 2.79 12.45 19.52
C ILE A 28 3.21 11.00 19.29
N HIS A 29 2.44 10.04 19.80
CA HIS A 29 2.73 8.62 19.57
C HIS A 29 2.77 8.32 18.06
N SER A 30 1.77 8.77 17.30
CA SER A 30 1.68 8.55 15.86
C SER A 30 2.87 9.15 15.12
N VAL A 31 3.34 10.34 15.48
CA VAL A 31 4.53 10.96 14.86
C VAL A 31 5.77 10.08 15.03
N PHE A 32 5.94 9.46 16.20
CA PHE A 32 7.10 8.61 16.48
C PHE A 32 6.96 7.17 15.96
N THR A 33 5.75 6.66 15.77
CA THR A 33 5.52 5.28 15.32
C THR A 33 5.19 5.14 13.84
N THR A 34 4.86 6.23 13.15
CA THR A 34 4.58 6.18 11.71
C THR A 34 5.89 5.88 10.97
N PRO A 35 5.95 4.80 10.16
CA PRO A 35 7.10 4.53 9.32
C PRO A 35 7.32 5.70 8.35
N VAL A 36 8.54 6.24 8.33
CA VAL A 36 8.92 7.31 7.40
C VAL A 36 9.91 6.74 6.42
N ASP A 37 9.64 6.94 5.13
CA ASP A 37 10.60 6.67 4.06
C ASP A 37 11.12 8.00 3.50
N ALA A 38 12.37 8.00 3.06
CA ALA A 38 13.02 9.19 2.52
C ALA A 38 12.52 9.54 1.11
N ILE A 39 12.03 8.54 0.37
CA ILE A 39 11.58 8.67 -1.02
C ILE A 39 10.25 7.91 -1.13
N PRO A 40 9.24 8.45 -1.85
CA PRO A 40 8.03 7.69 -2.12
C PRO A 40 8.34 6.46 -2.98
N ASP A 41 7.59 5.37 -2.79
CA ASP A 41 7.68 4.22 -3.70
C ASP A 41 7.18 4.62 -5.09
N LEU A 42 8.07 4.52 -6.08
CA LEU A 42 7.83 4.82 -7.49
C LEU A 42 7.78 3.55 -8.35
N THR A 43 7.89 2.38 -7.72
CA THR A 43 7.95 1.10 -8.42
C THR A 43 6.59 0.75 -9.01
N GLU A 44 6.57 0.20 -10.21
CA GLU A 44 5.34 -0.37 -10.77
C GLU A 44 4.98 -1.66 -10.01
N ASN A 45 3.69 -1.95 -9.85
CA ASN A 45 3.23 -3.21 -9.28
C ASN A 45 3.52 -4.37 -10.25
N GLN A 46 4.63 -5.06 -10.03
CA GLN A 46 5.12 -6.13 -10.91
C GLN A 46 5.08 -7.48 -10.20
N VAL A 47 4.62 -8.50 -10.91
CA VAL A 47 4.63 -9.89 -10.44
C VAL A 47 5.65 -10.66 -11.27
N LEU A 48 6.66 -11.23 -10.60
CA LEU A 48 7.67 -12.05 -11.24
C LEU A 48 7.23 -13.51 -11.24
N VAL A 49 7.16 -14.12 -12.43
CA VAL A 49 6.94 -15.55 -12.60
C VAL A 49 8.26 -16.17 -13.03
N TYR A 50 8.73 -17.17 -12.28
CA TYR A 50 9.99 -17.84 -12.52
C TYR A 50 9.76 -19.35 -12.64
N ALA A 51 10.35 -19.97 -13.66
CA ALA A 51 10.20 -21.38 -13.96
C ALA A 51 11.55 -21.97 -14.37
N ASP A 52 12.17 -22.75 -13.48
CA ASP A 52 13.42 -23.45 -13.76
C ASP A 52 13.18 -24.67 -14.65
N TRP A 53 14.02 -24.82 -15.69
CA TRP A 53 14.07 -26.04 -16.47
C TRP A 53 15.47 -26.36 -16.99
N GLU A 54 16.25 -27.02 -16.14
CA GLU A 54 17.65 -27.32 -16.41
C GLU A 54 17.85 -28.32 -17.56
N GLY A 55 18.98 -28.18 -18.26
CA GLY A 55 19.39 -29.09 -19.33
C GLY A 55 18.64 -28.92 -20.65
N ARG A 56 17.80 -27.89 -20.79
CA ARG A 56 17.08 -27.56 -22.02
C ARG A 56 17.74 -26.44 -22.80
N SER A 57 17.57 -26.49 -24.10
CA SER A 57 17.98 -25.40 -24.97
C SER A 57 17.11 -24.16 -24.74
N PRO A 58 17.63 -22.94 -24.99
CA PRO A 58 16.82 -21.71 -24.88
C PRO A 58 15.55 -21.75 -25.74
N GLN A 59 15.60 -22.41 -26.90
CA GLN A 59 14.45 -22.57 -27.78
C GLN A 59 13.35 -23.44 -27.15
N GLU A 60 13.72 -24.56 -26.51
CA GLU A 60 12.76 -25.40 -25.79
C GLU A 60 12.13 -24.67 -24.61
N VAL A 61 12.91 -23.86 -23.88
CA VAL A 61 12.40 -23.03 -22.78
C VAL A 61 11.41 -21.99 -23.30
N GLU A 62 11.72 -21.32 -24.40
CA GLU A 62 10.82 -20.35 -25.03
C GLU A 62 9.50 -21.01 -25.48
N ASP A 63 9.59 -22.06 -26.28
CA ASP A 63 8.43 -22.67 -26.94
C ASP A 63 7.47 -23.35 -25.95
N GLN A 64 8.00 -23.89 -24.84
CA GLN A 64 7.23 -24.73 -23.90
C GLN A 64 6.97 -24.08 -22.54
N VAL A 65 7.72 -23.05 -22.17
CA VAL A 65 7.58 -22.39 -20.86
C VAL A 65 7.21 -20.93 -21.05
N THR A 66 8.10 -20.11 -21.64
CA THR A 66 7.89 -18.66 -21.73
C THR A 66 6.68 -18.30 -22.58
N TYR A 67 6.52 -18.91 -23.76
CA TYR A 67 5.45 -18.57 -24.69
C TYR A 67 4.05 -18.96 -24.17
N PRO A 68 3.83 -20.20 -23.65
CA PRO A 68 2.54 -20.55 -23.05
C PRO A 68 2.20 -19.72 -21.81
N LEU A 69 3.21 -19.39 -20.98
CA LEU A 69 3.00 -18.56 -19.79
C LEU A 69 2.63 -17.13 -20.17
N SER A 70 3.42 -16.47 -21.02
CA SER A 70 3.18 -15.09 -21.42
C SER A 70 1.83 -14.94 -22.12
N THR A 71 1.48 -15.83 -23.06
CA THR A 71 0.19 -15.80 -23.76
C THR A 71 -0.99 -16.18 -22.86
N GLY A 72 -0.82 -17.13 -21.94
CA GLY A 72 -1.86 -17.51 -20.98
C GLY A 72 -2.16 -16.40 -19.96
N LEU A 73 -1.18 -15.54 -19.67
CA LEU A 73 -1.33 -14.38 -18.79
C LEU A 73 -1.85 -13.14 -19.53
N GLN A 74 -1.87 -13.14 -20.86
CA GLN A 74 -2.48 -12.06 -21.64
C GLN A 74 -3.98 -11.99 -21.37
N GLY A 75 -4.49 -10.77 -21.15
CA GLY A 75 -5.92 -10.53 -20.91
C GLY A 75 -6.35 -10.66 -19.45
N LEU A 76 -5.43 -10.93 -18.52
CA LEU A 76 -5.71 -10.76 -17.09
C LEU A 76 -6.06 -9.30 -16.77
N ALA A 77 -7.08 -9.11 -15.93
CA ALA A 77 -7.52 -7.78 -15.53
C ALA A 77 -6.41 -7.06 -14.75
N GLY A 78 -6.10 -5.82 -15.15
CA GLY A 78 -5.08 -5.00 -14.50
C GLY A 78 -3.65 -5.26 -14.98
N VAL A 79 -3.43 -6.17 -15.94
CA VAL A 79 -2.11 -6.33 -16.58
C VAL A 79 -1.91 -5.27 -17.66
N LYS A 80 -0.85 -4.48 -17.52
CA LYS A 80 -0.47 -3.43 -18.47
C LYS A 80 0.47 -3.96 -19.55
N ASP A 81 1.43 -4.80 -19.16
CA ASP A 81 2.46 -5.33 -20.03
C ASP A 81 3.01 -6.66 -19.48
N ILE A 82 3.56 -7.50 -20.35
CA ILE A 82 4.19 -8.80 -20.03
C ILE A 82 5.53 -8.84 -20.77
N ARG A 83 6.62 -9.07 -20.03
CA ARG A 83 8.01 -9.01 -20.51
C ARG A 83 8.87 -10.09 -19.89
#